data_AF-A0A8T3SU97-F1
#
_entry.id   AF-A0A8T3SU97-F1
#
_cell.length_a   1.000
_cell.length_b   1.000
_cell.length_c   1.000
_cell.angle_alpha   90.00
_cell.angle_beta   90.00
_cell.angle_gamma   90.00
#
_symmetry.space_group_name_H-M   'P 1'
#
loop_
_entity.id
_entity.type
_entity.pdbx_description
1 polymer ?
#
loop_
_entity_poly.entity_id
_entity_poly.type
_entity_poly.pdbx_seq_one_letter_code
_entity_poly.pdbx_strand_id
1 'polypeptide(L)'
;MTQRTASIERNTTETRIRINLNLRGTGHAKLRTGVPFFEHMLDQIARHGLFDLDIEAAGDLHIDAHHTVEDTGIALGQAFRGALGDNKGINRYGHAYVPLDEA
;
A
#
# COMPACT_ATOMS: atom_id res chain seq x y z
N MET A 1 13.59 10.08 -16.34
CA MET A 1 12.57 10.55 -15.40
C MET A 1 12.93 10.04 -14.02
N THR A 2 12.90 10.88 -12.98
CA THR A 2 13.15 10.45 -11.59
C THR A 2 12.13 9.39 -11.17
N GLN A 3 12.61 8.29 -10.59
CA GLN A 3 11.76 7.24 -10.02
C GLN A 3 11.02 7.81 -8.81
N ARG A 4 9.70 7.58 -8.74
CA ARG A 4 8.86 8.00 -7.61
C ARG A 4 8.63 6.77 -6.72
N THR A 5 9.66 6.45 -5.96
CA THR A 5 9.72 5.24 -5.14
C THR A 5 9.93 5.57 -3.67
N ALA A 6 9.46 4.71 -2.79
CA ALA A 6 9.74 4.77 -1.37
C ALA A 6 9.82 3.37 -0.77
N SER A 7 10.68 3.24 0.26
CA SER A 7 10.79 2.04 1.09
C SER A 7 10.53 2.45 2.53
N ILE A 8 9.59 1.78 3.19
CA ILE A 8 9.22 2.02 4.57
C ILE A 8 9.38 0.72 5.35
N GLU A 9 9.99 0.83 6.53
CA GLU A 9 9.98 -0.20 7.55
C GLU A 9 9.30 0.37 8.80
N ARG A 10 8.27 -0.32 9.28
CA ARG A 10 7.53 0.04 10.49
C ARG A 10 7.49 -1.18 11.39
N ASN A 11 8.00 -1.00 12.62
CA ASN A 11 8.08 -2.05 13.60
C ASN A 11 7.49 -1.55 14.92
N THR A 12 6.50 -2.27 15.44
CA THR A 12 5.92 -2.02 16.76
C THR A 12 6.07 -3.27 17.63
N THR A 13 5.40 -3.27 18.78
CA THR A 13 5.25 -4.47 19.62
C THR A 13 4.31 -5.50 19.00
N GLU A 14 3.35 -5.04 18.19
CA GLU A 14 2.28 -5.83 17.56
C GLU A 14 2.69 -6.32 16.16
N THR A 15 3.41 -5.49 15.39
CA THR A 15 3.65 -5.74 13.96
C THR A 15 5.08 -5.47 13.49
N ARG A 16 5.47 -6.15 12.40
CA ARG A 16 6.71 -5.94 11.63
C ARG A 16 6.34 -5.80 10.17
N ILE A 17 6.61 -4.65 9.58
CA ILE A 17 6.11 -4.28 8.25
C ILE A 17 7.22 -3.69 7.40
N ARG A 18 7.33 -4.18 6.17
CA ARG A 18 8.21 -3.68 5.11
C ARG A 18 7.38 -3.40 3.86
N ILE A 19 7.49 -2.20 3.31
CA ILE A 19 6.80 -1.79 2.10
C ILE A 19 7.81 -1.18 1.13
N ASN A 20 7.82 -1.65 -0.12
CA ASN A 20 8.37 -0.91 -1.26
C ASN A 20 7.23 -0.48 -2.17
N LEU A 21 7.24 0.78 -2.56
CA LEU A 21 6.24 1.37 -3.45
C LEU A 21 6.94 2.04 -4.63
N ASN A 22 6.43 1.82 -5.84
CA ASN A 22 6.72 2.61 -7.03
C ASN A 22 5.42 3.23 -7.58
N LEU A 23 5.30 4.56 -7.52
CA LEU A 23 4.14 5.29 -8.05
C LEU A 23 4.08 5.31 -9.58
N ARG A 24 5.18 4.97 -10.26
CA ARG A 24 5.28 4.88 -11.72
C ARG A 24 5.55 3.43 -12.11
N GLY A 25 4.66 2.55 -11.66
CA GLY A 25 4.76 1.13 -11.88
C GLY A 25 3.98 0.64 -13.08
N THR A 26 3.68 -0.63 -13.04
CA THR A 26 2.92 -1.40 -14.04
C THR A 26 1.73 -2.14 -13.43
N GLY A 27 1.51 -1.98 -12.13
CA GLY A 27 0.45 -2.66 -11.39
C GLY A 27 0.88 -3.99 -10.77
N HIS A 28 2.18 -4.26 -10.63
CA HIS A 28 2.68 -5.49 -10.03
C HIS A 28 2.55 -5.47 -8.50
N ALA A 29 1.94 -6.51 -7.92
CA ALA A 29 1.80 -6.66 -6.49
C ALA A 29 2.45 -7.95 -5.97
N LYS A 30 3.24 -7.84 -4.90
CA LYS A 30 3.76 -8.95 -4.10
C LYS A 30 3.35 -8.70 -2.66
N LEU A 31 2.34 -9.42 -2.19
CA LEU A 31 1.65 -9.11 -0.93
C LEU A 31 1.74 -10.32 -0.01
N ARG A 32 2.19 -10.09 1.21
CA ARG A 32 2.26 -11.07 2.29
C ARG A 32 1.94 -10.38 3.61
N THR A 33 0.66 -10.27 3.94
CA THR A 33 0.18 -9.69 5.20
C THR A 33 -0.38 -10.73 6.16
N GLY A 34 -0.68 -11.93 5.66
CA GLY A 34 -1.35 -12.98 6.43
C GLY A 34 -2.87 -12.77 6.56
N VAL A 35 -3.43 -11.71 5.95
CA VAL A 35 -4.87 -11.43 5.89
C VAL A 35 -5.33 -11.47 4.42
N PRO A 36 -5.80 -12.63 3.91
CA PRO A 36 -6.01 -12.83 2.46
C PRO A 36 -6.95 -11.83 1.79
N PHE A 37 -8.04 -11.43 2.47
CA PHE A 37 -8.97 -10.45 1.91
C PHE A 37 -8.35 -9.06 1.81
N PHE A 38 -7.49 -8.69 2.76
CA PHE A 38 -6.77 -7.42 2.70
C PHE A 38 -5.73 -7.41 1.58
N GLU A 39 -5.03 -8.53 1.35
CA GLU A 39 -4.17 -8.69 0.18
C GLU A 39 -4.96 -8.54 -1.13
N HIS A 40 -6.17 -9.11 -1.21
CA HIS A 40 -7.05 -8.92 -2.37
C HIS A 40 -7.39 -7.43 -2.61
N MET A 41 -7.68 -6.67 -1.55
CA MET A 41 -7.94 -5.22 -1.65
C MET A 41 -6.71 -4.43 -2.09
N LEU A 42 -5.53 -4.77 -1.57
CA LEU A 42 -4.26 -4.14 -1.95
C LEU A 42 -3.87 -4.46 -3.41
N ASP A 43 -4.18 -5.66 -3.92
CA ASP A 43 -3.98 -6.00 -5.34
C ASP A 43 -4.81 -5.08 -6.24
N GLN A 44 -6.05 -4.78 -5.87
CA GLN A 44 -6.88 -3.83 -6.63
C GLN A 44 -6.26 -2.43 -6.66
N ILE A 45 -5.70 -1.95 -5.54
CA ILE A 45 -5.01 -0.66 -5.47
C ILE A 45 -3.79 -0.64 -6.40
N ALA A 46 -2.95 -1.69 -6.38
CA ALA A 46 -1.81 -1.80 -7.30
C ALA A 46 -2.27 -1.82 -8.76
N ARG A 47 -3.18 -2.73 -9.11
CA ARG A 47 -3.65 -2.97 -10.47
C ARG A 47 -4.29 -1.75 -11.08
N HIS A 48 -5.24 -1.12 -10.38
CA HIS A 48 -5.99 0.02 -10.92
C HIS A 48 -5.25 1.35 -10.76
N GLY A 49 -4.32 1.45 -9.81
CA GLY A 49 -3.43 2.60 -9.65
C GLY A 49 -2.18 2.57 -10.53
N LEU A 50 -1.87 1.43 -11.17
CA LEU A 50 -0.60 1.16 -11.85
C LEU A 50 0.62 1.34 -10.94
N PHE A 51 0.45 1.02 -9.65
CA PHE A 51 1.54 1.05 -8.67
C PHE A 51 2.21 -0.32 -8.61
N ASP A 52 3.53 -0.34 -8.48
CA ASP A 52 4.19 -1.58 -8.05
C ASP A 52 4.29 -1.58 -6.52
N LEU A 53 3.78 -2.63 -5.88
CA LEU A 53 3.70 -2.81 -4.43
C LEU A 53 4.37 -4.11 -4.01
N ASP A 54 5.35 -4.03 -3.10
CA ASP A 54 5.92 -5.18 -2.37
C ASP A 54 5.70 -4.94 -0.88
N ILE A 55 4.77 -5.69 -0.28
CA ILE A 55 4.35 -5.55 1.12
C ILE A 55 4.59 -6.89 1.83
N GLU A 56 5.36 -6.83 2.90
CA GLU A 56 5.51 -7.89 3.89
C GLU A 56 5.07 -7.35 5.24
N ALA A 57 4.10 -8.01 5.87
CA ALA A 57 3.66 -7.73 7.22
C ALA A 57 3.55 -9.04 8.00
N ALA A 58 4.09 -9.03 9.22
CA ALA A 58 3.89 -10.05 10.22
C ALA A 58 3.34 -9.37 11.47
N GLY A 59 2.16 -9.78 11.92
CA GLY A 59 1.52 -9.20 13.10
C GLY A 59 0.91 -10.25 14.01
N ASP A 60 0.27 -9.78 15.06
CA ASP A 60 -0.40 -10.53 16.11
C ASP A 60 -1.77 -11.09 15.70
N LEU A 61 -1.86 -11.73 14.53
CA LEU A 61 -3.10 -12.27 13.94
C LEU A 61 -3.86 -13.30 14.80
N HIS A 62 -3.24 -13.79 15.87
CA HIS A 62 -3.88 -14.65 16.87
C HIS A 62 -4.80 -13.88 17.83
N ILE A 63 -4.65 -12.56 17.92
CA ILE A 63 -5.57 -11.65 18.63
C ILE A 63 -6.69 -11.27 17.67
N ASP A 64 -6.38 -10.50 16.63
CA ASP A 64 -7.22 -10.23 15.47
C ASP A 64 -6.39 -9.62 14.31
N ALA A 65 -7.05 -9.17 13.24
CA ALA A 65 -6.39 -8.55 12.09
C ALA A 65 -6.19 -7.02 12.23
N HIS A 66 -6.70 -6.39 13.29
CA HIS A 66 -6.79 -4.93 13.42
C HIS A 66 -5.43 -4.27 13.29
N HIS A 67 -4.47 -4.65 14.15
CA HIS A 67 -3.15 -4.02 14.16
C HIS A 67 -2.41 -4.26 12.84
N THR A 68 -2.50 -5.47 12.28
CA THR A 68 -1.85 -5.79 11.00
C THR A 68 -2.39 -4.91 9.86
N VAL A 69 -3.71 -4.74 9.77
CA VAL A 69 -4.34 -3.90 8.73
C VAL A 69 -4.05 -2.42 8.96
N GLU A 70 -4.20 -1.94 10.19
CA GLU A 70 -3.96 -0.53 10.57
C GLU A 70 -2.50 -0.13 10.31
N ASP A 71 -1.54 -0.87 10.86
CA ASP A 71 -0.12 -0.55 10.74
C ASP A 71 0.36 -0.66 9.29
N THR A 72 -0.18 -1.60 8.50
CA THR A 72 0.10 -1.67 7.06
C THR A 72 -0.43 -0.43 6.34
N GLY A 73 -1.64 0.02 6.69
CA GLY A 73 -2.23 1.26 6.17
C GLY A 73 -1.40 2.50 6.49
N ILE A 74 -0.92 2.61 7.74
CA ILE A 74 -0.04 3.71 8.18
C ILE A 74 1.28 3.69 7.38
N ALA A 75 1.96 2.54 7.31
CA ALA A 75 3.22 2.39 6.58
C ALA A 75 3.04 2.66 5.09
N LEU A 76 1.92 2.23 4.49
CA LEU A 76 1.61 2.48 3.09
C LEU A 76 1.40 3.98 2.83
N GLY A 77 0.66 4.67 3.71
CA GLY A 77 0.50 6.12 3.64
C GLY A 77 1.82 6.88 3.74
N GLN A 78 2.73 6.42 4.59
CA GLN A 78 4.10 6.95 4.68
C GLN A 78 4.88 6.72 3.37
N ALA A 79 4.75 5.56 2.74
CA ALA A 79 5.38 5.24 1.48
C ALA A 79 4.86 6.14 0.34
N PHE A 80 3.55 6.34 0.24
CA PHE A 80 2.94 7.27 -0.73
C PHE A 80 3.46 8.69 -0.54
N ARG A 81 3.49 9.19 0.70
CA ARG A 81 4.03 10.52 1.01
C ARG A 81 5.50 10.64 0.62
N GLY A 82 6.32 9.63 0.95
CA GLY A 82 7.73 9.60 0.59
C GLY A 82 7.95 9.61 -0.93
N ALA A 83 7.21 8.78 -1.66
CA ALA A 83 7.34 8.65 -3.11
C ALA A 83 6.81 9.88 -3.88
N LEU A 84 5.87 10.63 -3.30
CA LEU A 84 5.36 11.89 -3.86
C LEU A 84 6.36 13.06 -3.75
N GLY A 85 7.28 13.03 -2.77
CA GLY A 85 8.30 14.06 -2.58
C GLY A 85 7.70 15.43 -2.26
N ASP A 86 8.10 16.47 -3.00
CA ASP A 86 7.66 17.85 -2.80
C ASP A 86 6.31 18.19 -3.48
N ASN A 87 5.63 17.18 -4.03
CA ASN A 87 4.35 17.30 -4.74
C ASN A 87 4.39 18.21 -5.99
N LYS A 88 5.55 18.52 -6.56
CA LYS A 88 5.61 19.31 -7.79
C LYS A 88 5.28 18.49 -9.03
N GLY A 89 4.62 19.14 -9.99
CA GLY A 89 4.34 18.58 -11.32
C GLY A 89 3.35 17.41 -11.36
N ILE A 90 2.49 17.28 -10.34
CA ILE A 90 1.39 16.30 -10.32
C ILE A 90 0.05 16.98 -10.65
N ASN A 91 -0.93 16.20 -11.08
CA ASN A 91 -2.31 16.67 -11.29
C ASN A 91 -2.97 17.20 -10.00
N ARG A 92 -2.49 16.74 -8.83
CA ARG A 92 -2.90 17.12 -7.46
C ARG A 92 -4.32 16.72 -7.07
N TYR A 93 -5.29 16.81 -7.97
CA TYR A 93 -6.67 16.39 -7.77
C TYR A 93 -6.96 15.17 -8.65
N GLY A 94 -7.75 14.24 -8.12
CA GLY A 94 -8.19 13.03 -8.82
C GLY A 94 -9.56 12.59 -8.29
N HIS A 95 -10.38 12.04 -9.18
CA HIS A 95 -11.68 11.45 -8.84
C HIS A 95 -11.91 10.24 -9.76
N ALA A 96 -12.66 9.26 -9.27
CA ALA A 96 -13.06 8.09 -10.05
C ALA A 96 -14.37 7.52 -9.47
N TYR A 97 -15.20 6.96 -10.36
CA TYR A 97 -16.30 6.06 -9.99
C TYR A 97 -15.85 4.63 -10.31
N VAL A 98 -16.03 3.71 -9.38
CA VAL A 98 -15.56 2.31 -9.49
C VAL A 98 -16.70 1.37 -9.09
N PRO A 99 -17.68 1.13 -9.97
CA PRO A 99 -18.81 0.26 -9.67
C PRO A 99 -18.36 -1.20 -9.56
N LEU A 100 -18.97 -1.92 -8.61
CA LEU A 100 -18.85 -3.36 -8.47
C LEU A 100 -20.25 -3.92 -8.22
N ASP A 101 -20.85 -4.50 -9.25
CA ASP A 101 -22.24 -4.98 -9.24
C ASP A 101 -23.23 -3.89 -8.78
N GLU A 102 -23.99 -4.13 -7.71
CA GLU A 102 -24.99 -3.19 -7.17
C GLU A 102 -24.44 -2.13 -6.18
N ALA A 103 -23.14 -2.18 -5.88
CA ALA A 103 -22.47 -1.26 -4.95
C ALA A 103 -22.18 0.14 -5.53
#